data_AF-A0A6L8A8F9-F1
#
_entry.id   AF-A0A6L8A8F9-F1
#
_cell.length_a   1.000
_cell.length_b   1.000
_cell.length_c   1.000
_cell.angle_alpha   90.00
_cell.angle_beta   90.00
_cell.angle_gamma   90.00
#
_symmetry.space_group_name_H-M   'P 1'
#
loop_
_entity.id
_entity.type
_entity.pdbx_description
1 polymer ?
#
loop_
_entity_poly.entity_id
_entity_poly.type
_entity_poly.pdbx_seq_one_letter_code
_entity_poly.pdbx_strand_id
1 'polypeptide(L)'
;MLCLSLVSGCTSVRLTIVEITEHSDNFVVIETLKTDFGINRTRLMAVCNEFYRHYEDEFDVLVLMAHNPARILDQWGDGIRGKLDVVRNAEVGTGIKTRDFGRRYGSGGRLKGIVQLVHPDLILSGVLLHEIMHLWIGEIEVIPTVSKSHWGFSSVGGQLGGFQRDELNFLGEGKYSAGDFWPHVAIKSTPYSPLEMYLAGWLPPDEVPDVWVAEDGSWLIQGATEEERKNQRDEDGNKIFTASKISTWSIEQIIEKLGPRSPDFEDSQKEFRIAFVLVTDGRVPVRDTETSVLNLYIEQFTRQGPVSDWLLKQLQYEQRHNFWEATQGVATMHAGGLQSFRR
;
A
#
# COMPACT_ATOMS: atom_id res chain seq x y z
N MET A 1 50.08 33.67 6.47
CA MET A 1 50.59 32.38 5.93
C MET A 1 49.65 31.29 6.46
N LEU A 2 48.58 31.01 5.70
CA LEU A 2 48.29 29.70 5.06
C LEU A 2 48.27 28.53 6.06
N CYS A 3 47.10 28.13 6.59
CA CYS A 3 46.10 27.20 6.02
C CYS A 3 46.48 25.73 6.21
N LEU A 4 45.68 24.99 6.98
CA LEU A 4 45.34 23.58 6.70
C LEU A 4 44.02 23.23 7.40
N SER A 5 42.99 23.15 6.57
CA SER A 5 41.70 22.53 6.81
C SER A 5 41.84 21.02 7.05
N LEU A 6 40.95 20.44 7.86
CA LEU A 6 40.38 19.12 7.58
C LEU A 6 38.95 19.07 8.12
N VAL A 7 38.03 19.01 7.14
CA VAL A 7 36.59 18.80 7.26
C VAL A 7 36.32 17.29 7.32
N SER A 8 35.14 16.93 7.83
CA SER A 8 34.42 15.66 7.60
C SER A 8 34.65 14.54 8.62
N GLY A 9 33.96 14.66 9.76
CA GLY A 9 33.53 13.50 10.52
C GLY A 9 32.32 12.87 9.84
N CYS A 10 32.55 11.98 8.88
CA CYS A 10 31.53 11.09 8.35
C CYS A 10 31.11 10.14 9.49
N THR A 11 29.97 10.40 10.11
CA THR A 11 29.31 9.46 11.01
C THR A 11 28.84 8.27 10.19
N SER A 12 29.70 7.26 10.03
CA SER A 12 29.29 5.95 9.55
C SER A 12 28.32 5.37 10.58
N VAL A 13 27.02 5.40 10.29
CA VAL A 13 26.05 4.57 11.00
C VAL A 13 26.43 3.13 10.71
N ARG A 14 27.11 2.47 11.65
CA ARG A 14 27.32 1.01 11.60
C ARG A 14 25.95 0.35 11.75
N LEU A 15 25.33 0.04 10.62
CA LEU A 15 24.21 -0.89 10.52
C LEU A 15 24.77 -2.29 10.66
N THR A 16 24.77 -2.83 11.89
CA THR A 16 25.04 -4.25 12.10
C THR A 16 23.74 -4.99 11.82
N ILE A 17 23.65 -5.62 10.65
CA ILE A 17 22.71 -6.70 10.38
C ILE A 17 23.39 -7.96 10.88
N VAL A 18 22.71 -8.72 11.74
CA VAL A 18 23.36 -9.78 12.52
C VAL A 18 23.27 -11.12 11.79
N GLU A 19 22.12 -11.46 11.20
CA GLU A 19 21.95 -12.70 10.42
C GLU A 19 20.63 -12.72 9.65
N ILE A 20 20.55 -13.49 8.55
CA ILE A 20 19.28 -14.01 8.03
C ILE A 20 19.05 -15.35 8.72
N THR A 21 17.99 -15.45 9.52
CA THR A 21 17.48 -16.74 9.96
C THR A 21 16.29 -17.10 9.09
N GLU A 22 16.38 -18.25 8.41
CA GLU A 22 15.28 -18.76 7.61
C GLU A 22 14.30 -19.50 8.52
N HIS A 23 13.03 -19.10 8.50
CA HIS A 23 12.00 -19.70 9.34
C HIS A 23 10.93 -20.46 8.53
N SER A 24 10.78 -20.19 7.23
CA SER A 24 9.92 -21.00 6.33
C SER A 24 10.22 -20.77 4.86
N ASP A 25 9.56 -21.52 3.97
CA ASP A 25 9.56 -21.27 2.53
C ASP A 25 8.90 -19.94 2.12
N ASN A 26 8.14 -19.30 3.02
CA ASN A 26 7.28 -18.15 2.71
C ASN A 26 7.83 -16.79 3.17
N PHE A 27 8.70 -16.77 4.18
CA PHE A 27 9.31 -15.53 4.66
C PHE A 27 10.70 -15.75 5.27
N VAL A 28 11.48 -14.68 5.36
CA VAL A 28 12.78 -14.65 6.06
C VAL A 28 12.70 -13.79 7.31
N VAL A 29 13.52 -14.08 8.30
CA VAL A 29 13.75 -13.17 9.44
C VAL A 29 15.10 -12.49 9.25
N ILE A 30 15.11 -11.17 9.37
CA ILE A 30 16.33 -10.37 9.36
C ILE A 30 16.45 -9.65 10.70
N GLU A 31 17.52 -9.96 11.42
CA GLU A 31 17.83 -9.28 12.68
C GLU A 31 18.62 -7.99 12.42
N THR A 32 18.15 -6.89 13.03
CA THR A 32 18.73 -5.56 12.92
C THR A 32 18.87 -4.94 14.30
N LEU A 33 19.87 -4.08 14.54
CA LEU A 33 19.99 -3.40 15.85
C LEU A 33 18.77 -2.53 16.23
N LYS A 34 17.95 -2.13 15.25
CA LYS A 34 16.72 -1.36 15.46
C LYS A 34 15.72 -1.62 14.33
N THR A 35 14.44 -1.70 14.65
CA THR A 35 13.34 -1.98 13.71
C THR A 35 12.73 -0.73 13.03
N ASP A 36 13.34 0.46 13.13
CA ASP A 36 12.86 1.70 12.49
C ASP A 36 13.20 1.80 10.98
N PHE A 37 13.13 0.67 10.25
CA PHE A 37 13.32 0.66 8.79
C PHE A 37 12.28 1.50 8.06
N GLY A 38 11.10 1.66 8.66
CA GLY A 38 10.01 2.52 8.17
C GLY A 38 10.35 4.01 8.00
N ILE A 39 11.38 4.50 8.70
CA ILE A 39 11.75 5.94 8.72
C ILE A 39 13.16 6.13 8.22
N ASN A 40 14.05 5.21 8.59
CA ASN A 40 15.44 5.30 8.21
C ASN A 40 15.68 4.64 6.86
N ARG A 41 15.74 5.47 5.82
CA ARG A 41 15.98 5.02 4.44
C ARG A 41 17.27 4.22 4.29
N THR A 42 18.32 4.52 5.05
CA THR A 42 19.58 3.76 5.02
C THR A 42 19.38 2.35 5.57
N ARG A 43 18.57 2.19 6.62
CA ARG A 43 18.24 0.87 7.16
C ARG A 43 17.35 0.07 6.22
N LEU A 44 16.34 0.73 5.64
CA LEU A 44 15.50 0.11 4.61
C LEU A 44 16.37 -0.47 3.49
N MET A 45 17.29 0.34 2.95
CA MET A 45 18.25 -0.11 1.94
C MET A 45 19.10 -1.28 2.45
N ALA A 46 19.61 -1.21 3.67
CA ALA A 46 20.46 -2.27 4.22
C ALA A 46 19.70 -3.62 4.35
N VAL A 47 18.45 -3.60 4.82
CA VAL A 47 17.61 -4.81 4.91
C VAL A 47 17.35 -5.42 3.52
N CYS A 48 16.98 -4.58 2.53
CA CYS A 48 16.76 -5.07 1.17
C CYS A 48 18.06 -5.61 0.53
N ASN A 49 19.19 -4.92 0.70
CA ASN A 49 20.47 -5.40 0.17
C ASN A 49 20.89 -6.71 0.84
N GLU A 50 20.64 -6.88 2.14
CA GLU A 50 20.90 -8.16 2.79
C GLU A 50 20.02 -9.25 2.20
N PHE A 51 18.72 -9.01 1.97
CA PHE A 51 17.86 -9.98 1.28
C PHE A 51 18.45 -10.38 -0.09
N TYR A 52 18.70 -9.43 -0.99
CA TYR A 52 19.22 -9.75 -2.33
C TYR A 52 20.67 -10.25 -2.37
N ARG A 53 21.39 -10.23 -1.25
CA ARG A 53 22.70 -10.90 -1.12
C ARG A 53 22.55 -12.42 -1.11
N HIS A 54 21.42 -12.94 -0.61
CA HIS A 54 21.16 -14.37 -0.48
C HIS A 54 20.10 -14.90 -1.45
N TYR A 55 19.28 -14.03 -2.04
CA TYR A 55 18.19 -14.43 -2.94
C TYR A 55 18.38 -13.87 -4.36
N GLU A 56 17.89 -14.61 -5.35
CA GLU A 56 17.81 -14.19 -6.74
C GLU A 56 16.86 -13.00 -6.93
N ASP A 57 17.01 -12.26 -8.03
CA ASP A 57 16.21 -11.06 -8.32
C ASP A 57 14.86 -11.41 -8.97
N GLU A 58 14.06 -12.21 -8.26
CA GLU A 58 12.83 -12.82 -8.78
C GLU A 58 11.54 -12.17 -8.24
N PHE A 59 11.65 -11.14 -7.40
CA PHE A 59 10.53 -10.54 -6.67
C PHE A 59 10.17 -9.14 -7.16
N ASP A 60 8.90 -8.94 -7.48
CA ASP A 60 8.32 -7.65 -7.87
C ASP A 60 8.08 -6.75 -6.65
N VAL A 61 7.73 -7.34 -5.52
CA VAL A 61 7.45 -6.63 -4.26
C VAL A 61 8.16 -7.30 -3.09
N LEU A 62 8.78 -6.48 -2.23
CA LEU A 62 9.34 -6.92 -0.95
C LEU A 62 8.54 -6.30 0.20
N VAL A 63 8.00 -7.11 1.11
CA VAL A 63 7.21 -6.66 2.27
C VAL A 63 8.04 -6.81 3.53
N LEU A 64 8.37 -5.70 4.18
CA LEU A 64 9.10 -5.66 5.43
C LEU A 64 8.11 -5.42 6.57
N MET A 65 8.10 -6.31 7.54
CA MET A 65 7.17 -6.27 8.67
C MET A 65 7.93 -6.18 9.98
N ALA A 66 7.50 -5.30 10.88
CA ALA A 66 8.12 -5.22 12.19
C ALA A 66 7.64 -6.36 13.08
N HIS A 67 8.56 -7.09 13.70
CA HIS A 67 8.19 -8.05 14.74
C HIS A 67 7.62 -7.37 15.99
N ASN A 68 8.08 -6.15 16.31
CA ASN A 68 7.61 -5.37 17.46
C ASN A 68 7.06 -4.00 17.01
N PRO A 69 5.74 -3.78 17.05
CA PRO A 69 5.10 -2.60 16.46
C PRO A 69 5.26 -1.34 17.31
N ALA A 70 5.50 -1.47 18.62
CA ALA A 70 5.54 -0.34 19.56
C ALA A 70 6.57 0.72 19.14
N ARG A 71 7.69 0.28 18.55
CA ARG A 71 8.74 1.20 18.10
C ARG A 71 8.43 1.91 16.79
N ILE A 72 7.59 1.35 15.92
CA ILE A 72 7.27 1.99 14.62
C ILE A 72 6.08 2.95 14.77
N LEU A 73 5.09 2.59 15.58
CA LEU A 73 3.88 3.40 15.79
C LEU A 73 4.17 4.76 16.42
N ASP A 74 5.08 4.82 17.40
CA ASP A 74 5.53 6.09 18.02
C ASP A 74 6.17 7.08 17.03
N GLN A 75 6.46 6.61 15.82
CA GLN A 75 7.49 7.14 14.96
C GLN A 75 6.93 7.58 13.59
N TRP A 76 5.88 6.91 13.09
CA TRP A 76 5.15 7.30 11.87
C TRP A 76 4.01 8.32 12.14
N GLY A 77 3.69 8.58 13.40
CA GLY A 77 2.55 9.41 13.78
C GLY A 77 1.24 8.61 13.81
N ASP A 78 0.20 9.21 14.38
CA ASP A 78 -1.08 8.54 14.61
C ASP A 78 -1.72 8.07 13.29
N GLY A 79 -2.00 6.77 13.20
CA GLY A 79 -2.83 6.19 12.14
C GLY A 79 -2.10 5.54 10.96
N ILE A 80 -0.81 5.79 10.74
CA ILE A 80 -0.06 5.14 9.64
C ILE A 80 0.29 3.71 10.03
N ARG A 81 -0.23 2.74 9.27
CA ARG A 81 -0.03 1.30 9.50
C ARG A 81 0.81 0.61 8.42
N GLY A 82 0.88 1.22 7.24
CA GLY A 82 1.64 0.74 6.09
C GLY A 82 2.26 1.90 5.32
N LYS A 83 3.22 1.58 4.46
CA LYS A 83 3.73 2.47 3.43
C LYS A 83 4.35 1.67 2.28
N LEU A 84 4.07 2.05 1.04
CA LEU A 84 4.83 1.62 -0.13
C LEU A 84 5.84 2.68 -0.59
N ASP A 85 7.08 2.24 -0.85
CA ASP A 85 8.08 3.00 -1.60
C ASP A 85 8.22 2.42 -3.01
N VAL A 86 7.85 3.20 -4.04
CA VAL A 86 8.04 2.82 -5.45
C VAL A 86 9.54 2.84 -5.78
N VAL A 87 10.09 1.67 -6.07
CA VAL A 87 11.50 1.46 -6.42
C VAL A 87 11.72 1.63 -7.91
N ARG A 88 10.85 1.03 -8.72
CA ARG A 88 10.94 1.05 -10.18
C ARG A 88 9.55 1.25 -10.77
N ASN A 89 9.46 2.19 -11.69
CA ASN A 89 8.28 2.37 -12.54
C ASN A 89 8.76 2.62 -13.97
N ALA A 90 8.36 1.75 -14.90
CA ALA A 90 8.55 1.95 -16.33
C ALA A 90 7.22 2.24 -17.05
N GLU A 91 6.09 2.13 -16.33
CA GLU A 91 4.75 2.30 -16.85
C GLU A 91 4.43 3.80 -16.97
N VAL A 92 3.62 4.13 -17.96
CA VAL A 92 3.09 5.48 -18.18
C VAL A 92 1.56 5.48 -18.07
N GLY A 93 0.97 6.64 -17.82
CA GLY A 93 -0.46 6.77 -17.55
C GLY A 93 -0.90 6.39 -16.12
N THR A 94 0.04 6.22 -15.18
CA THR A 94 -0.21 5.78 -13.79
C THR A 94 -0.11 6.91 -12.74
N GLY A 95 0.07 8.16 -13.17
CA GLY A 95 0.34 9.27 -12.24
C GLY A 95 1.67 9.14 -11.46
N ILE A 96 2.53 8.18 -11.84
CA ILE A 96 3.87 7.98 -11.27
C ILE A 96 4.91 8.28 -12.34
N LYS A 97 5.93 9.07 -11.99
CA LYS A 97 7.07 9.31 -12.89
C LYS A 97 7.92 8.06 -13.07
N THR A 98 8.35 7.81 -14.30
CA THR A 98 9.30 6.76 -14.64
C THR A 98 10.58 6.89 -13.81
N ARG A 99 11.03 5.80 -13.21
CA ARG A 99 12.20 5.76 -12.31
C ARG A 99 12.76 4.36 -12.19
N ASP A 100 14.04 4.28 -11.86
CA ASP A 100 14.69 3.04 -11.45
C ASP A 100 15.68 3.30 -10.31
N PHE A 101 15.35 2.81 -9.12
CA PHE A 101 16.22 2.82 -7.96
C PHE A 101 16.61 1.41 -7.49
N GLY A 102 16.36 0.36 -8.29
CA GLY A 102 16.53 -1.05 -7.90
C GLY A 102 17.91 -1.34 -7.31
N ARG A 103 18.97 -0.83 -7.95
CA ARG A 103 20.36 -1.01 -7.51
C ARG A 103 20.63 -0.51 -6.09
N ARG A 104 19.88 0.49 -5.60
CA ARG A 104 20.03 0.99 -4.22
C ARG A 104 19.55 -0.01 -3.17
N TYR A 105 18.69 -0.94 -3.57
CA TYR A 105 18.05 -1.93 -2.72
C TYR A 105 18.53 -3.36 -3.02
N GLY A 106 19.54 -3.54 -3.87
CA GLY A 106 20.12 -4.85 -4.20
C GLY A 106 19.47 -5.57 -5.39
N SER A 107 18.39 -5.04 -5.97
CA SER A 107 17.71 -5.61 -7.13
C SER A 107 18.33 -5.11 -8.45
N GLY A 108 18.60 -6.02 -9.38
CA GLY A 108 19.19 -5.74 -10.68
C GLY A 108 18.18 -5.26 -11.73
N GLY A 109 16.90 -5.60 -11.59
CA GLY A 109 15.90 -5.36 -12.63
C GLY A 109 14.43 -5.57 -12.22
N ARG A 110 14.13 -6.38 -11.21
CA ARG A 110 12.74 -6.82 -10.99
C ARG A 110 11.93 -6.06 -9.95
N LEU A 111 12.55 -5.63 -8.85
CA LEU A 111 11.85 -4.99 -7.74
C LEU A 111 11.12 -3.71 -8.18
N LYS A 112 9.78 -3.72 -8.11
CA LYS A 112 8.89 -2.58 -8.40
C LYS A 112 8.67 -1.72 -7.16
N GLY A 113 8.44 -2.33 -6.01
CA GLY A 113 8.14 -1.60 -4.78
C GLY A 113 8.51 -2.33 -3.49
N ILE A 114 8.65 -1.56 -2.42
CA ILE A 114 8.90 -2.08 -1.07
C ILE A 114 7.74 -1.64 -0.18
N VAL A 115 7.01 -2.60 0.38
CA VAL A 115 5.97 -2.33 1.37
C VAL A 115 6.58 -2.46 2.76
N GLN A 116 6.24 -1.52 3.64
CA GLN A 116 6.62 -1.53 5.05
C GLN A 116 5.35 -1.60 5.87
N LEU A 117 5.23 -2.61 6.73
CA LEU A 117 4.11 -2.80 7.64
C LEU A 117 4.60 -2.71 9.08
N VAL A 118 3.85 -2.01 9.92
CA VAL A 118 4.19 -1.89 11.34
C VAL A 118 4.00 -3.22 12.10
N HIS A 119 3.26 -4.17 11.54
CA HIS A 119 3.01 -5.49 12.13
C HIS A 119 2.57 -6.52 11.07
N PRO A 120 2.87 -7.84 11.25
CA PRO A 120 2.45 -8.88 10.31
C PRO A 120 0.93 -9.09 10.20
N ASP A 121 0.16 -8.78 11.25
CA ASP A 121 -1.32 -8.89 11.23
C ASP A 121 -2.00 -7.98 10.19
N LEU A 122 -1.24 -7.08 9.56
CA LEU A 122 -1.73 -6.16 8.54
C LEU A 122 -1.77 -6.74 7.12
N ILE A 123 -1.26 -7.96 6.92
CA ILE A 123 -1.28 -8.64 5.62
C ILE A 123 -2.73 -8.83 5.12
N LEU A 124 -3.64 -9.27 6.00
CA LEU A 124 -5.04 -9.54 5.65
C LEU A 124 -6.01 -8.45 6.10
N SER A 125 -5.53 -7.35 6.68
CA SER A 125 -6.39 -6.27 7.19
C SER A 125 -6.91 -5.33 6.09
N GLY A 126 -6.42 -5.49 4.85
CA GLY A 126 -6.62 -4.54 3.74
C GLY A 126 -5.48 -3.53 3.61
N VAL A 127 -4.65 -3.33 4.65
CA VAL A 127 -3.52 -2.40 4.58
C VAL A 127 -2.51 -2.82 3.50
N LEU A 128 -2.19 -4.11 3.38
CA LEU A 128 -1.27 -4.55 2.32
C LEU A 128 -1.83 -4.32 0.90
N LEU A 129 -3.13 -4.53 0.68
CA LEU A 129 -3.78 -4.23 -0.60
C LEU A 129 -3.73 -2.74 -0.93
N HIS A 130 -4.02 -1.90 0.07
CA HIS A 130 -3.89 -0.46 -0.01
C HIS A 130 -2.47 -0.06 -0.41
N GLU A 131 -1.46 -0.59 0.28
CA GLU A 131 -0.07 -0.26 0.00
C GLU A 131 0.35 -0.69 -1.41
N ILE A 132 -0.04 -1.89 -1.85
CA ILE A 132 0.28 -2.38 -3.21
C ILE A 132 -0.31 -1.48 -4.29
N MET A 133 -1.47 -0.86 -4.05
CA MET A 133 -2.11 0.00 -5.05
C MET A 133 -1.27 1.26 -5.37
N HIS A 134 -0.41 1.70 -4.44
CA HIS A 134 0.55 2.79 -4.68
C HIS A 134 1.67 2.40 -5.67
N LEU A 135 1.72 1.16 -6.19
CA LEU A 135 2.55 0.84 -7.36
C LEU A 135 2.07 1.55 -8.63
N TRP A 136 0.78 1.89 -8.71
CA TRP A 136 0.13 2.42 -9.91
C TRP A 136 -0.55 3.78 -9.71
N ILE A 137 -0.41 4.36 -8.51
CA ILE A 137 -0.94 5.67 -8.14
C ILE A 137 0.14 6.40 -7.34
N GLY A 138 0.35 7.68 -7.61
CA GLY A 138 1.38 8.40 -6.87
C GLY A 138 1.34 9.91 -6.98
N GLU A 139 2.51 10.48 -7.26
CA GLU A 139 2.83 11.89 -7.02
C GLU A 139 2.00 12.88 -7.86
N ILE A 140 1.53 12.44 -9.02
CA ILE A 140 0.70 13.25 -9.91
C ILE A 140 -0.76 12.96 -9.57
N GLU A 141 -1.51 14.02 -9.28
CA GLU A 141 -2.94 13.94 -9.07
C GLU A 141 -3.62 13.40 -10.33
N VAL A 142 -4.25 12.23 -10.22
CA VAL A 142 -5.05 11.64 -11.31
C VAL A 142 -6.32 12.49 -11.50
N ILE A 143 -7.01 12.76 -10.40
CA ILE A 143 -8.19 13.62 -10.28
C ILE A 143 -7.91 14.71 -9.24
N PRO A 144 -8.65 15.84 -9.22
CA PRO A 144 -8.58 16.81 -8.13
C PRO A 144 -8.87 16.10 -6.81
N THR A 145 -7.97 16.25 -5.84
CA THR A 145 -8.08 15.57 -4.55
C THR A 145 -7.43 16.41 -3.47
N VAL A 146 -7.97 16.33 -2.25
CA VAL A 146 -7.40 16.96 -1.06
C VAL A 146 -6.23 16.14 -0.48
N SER A 147 -6.00 14.92 -0.99
CA SER A 147 -4.95 14.03 -0.55
C SER A 147 -4.24 13.42 -1.76
N LYS A 148 -2.99 13.84 -2.00
CA LYS A 148 -2.17 13.26 -3.07
C LYS A 148 -1.99 11.77 -2.84
N SER A 149 -1.92 11.01 -3.93
CA SER A 149 -1.93 9.54 -3.94
C SER A 149 -3.19 8.88 -3.36
N HIS A 150 -4.26 9.62 -3.08
CA HIS A 150 -5.53 9.06 -2.58
C HIS A 150 -6.72 9.70 -3.28
N TRP A 151 -7.89 9.07 -3.12
CA TRP A 151 -9.09 9.48 -3.87
C TRP A 151 -9.84 10.65 -3.28
N GLY A 152 -9.56 11.03 -2.03
CA GLY A 152 -10.18 12.19 -1.42
C GLY A 152 -11.70 12.00 -1.28
N PHE A 153 -12.42 13.11 -1.39
CA PHE A 153 -13.88 13.10 -1.48
C PHE A 153 -14.30 12.86 -2.93
N SER A 154 -14.17 11.62 -3.38
CA SER A 154 -14.60 11.22 -4.73
C SER A 154 -15.30 9.87 -4.73
N SER A 155 -16.00 9.60 -5.82
CA SER A 155 -16.75 8.36 -6.02
C SER A 155 -15.91 7.18 -6.52
N VAL A 156 -14.58 7.24 -6.35
CA VAL A 156 -13.72 6.11 -6.75
C VAL A 156 -13.98 4.90 -5.86
N GLY A 157 -14.18 5.10 -4.55
CA GLY A 157 -14.67 4.06 -3.64
C GLY A 157 -13.76 2.81 -3.55
N GLY A 158 -12.46 2.99 -3.75
CA GLY A 158 -11.48 1.92 -3.88
C GLY A 158 -10.58 1.74 -2.65
N GLN A 159 -9.47 1.02 -2.83
CA GLN A 159 -8.49 0.77 -1.77
C GLN A 159 -7.86 2.06 -1.21
N LEU A 160 -7.69 3.09 -2.04
CA LEU A 160 -7.14 4.39 -1.61
C LEU A 160 -8.20 5.41 -1.15
N GLY A 161 -9.42 4.93 -0.86
CA GLY A 161 -10.50 5.72 -0.26
C GLY A 161 -11.57 6.18 -1.25
N GLY A 162 -12.31 7.21 -0.83
CA GLY A 162 -13.49 7.69 -1.55
C GLY A 162 -14.77 6.94 -1.17
N PHE A 163 -15.91 7.47 -1.60
CA PHE A 163 -17.25 6.93 -1.32
C PHE A 163 -17.79 6.12 -2.50
N GLN A 164 -18.83 5.31 -2.27
CA GLN A 164 -19.56 4.67 -3.36
C GLN A 164 -20.49 5.67 -4.04
N ARG A 165 -20.50 5.66 -5.38
CA ARG A 165 -21.17 6.70 -6.18
C ARG A 165 -22.67 6.79 -5.92
N ASP A 166 -23.32 5.66 -5.76
CA ASP A 166 -24.77 5.51 -5.56
C ASP A 166 -25.23 5.90 -4.15
N GLU A 167 -24.30 6.10 -3.21
CA GLU A 167 -24.58 6.55 -1.85
C GLU A 167 -24.53 8.08 -1.71
N LEU A 168 -24.10 8.82 -2.74
CA LEU A 168 -23.94 10.27 -2.66
C LEU A 168 -25.28 11.01 -2.72
N ASN A 169 -25.55 11.82 -1.70
CA ASN A 169 -26.75 12.65 -1.57
C ASN A 169 -26.37 14.13 -1.38
N PHE A 170 -27.16 15.02 -1.98
CA PHE A 170 -27.03 16.47 -1.76
C PHE A 170 -28.01 16.93 -0.68
N LEU A 171 -27.49 17.56 0.37
CA LEU A 171 -28.27 18.01 1.53
C LEU A 171 -28.63 19.50 1.47
N GLY A 172 -28.23 20.22 0.43
CA GLY A 172 -28.36 21.68 0.34
C GLY A 172 -27.14 22.43 0.89
N GLU A 173 -27.02 23.70 0.54
CA GLU A 173 -26.00 24.63 1.09
C GLU A 173 -24.54 24.12 0.96
N GLY A 174 -24.22 23.38 -0.11
CA GLY A 174 -22.87 22.82 -0.30
C GLY A 174 -22.53 21.65 0.61
N LYS A 175 -23.52 21.06 1.29
CA LYS A 175 -23.38 19.84 2.10
C LYS A 175 -23.83 18.61 1.32
N TYR A 176 -23.13 17.52 1.55
CA TYR A 176 -23.36 16.23 0.94
C TYR A 176 -23.29 15.15 2.02
N SER A 177 -24.00 14.05 1.83
CA SER A 177 -23.74 12.82 2.57
C SER A 177 -23.41 11.68 1.62
N ALA A 178 -22.60 10.74 2.09
CA ALA A 178 -22.36 9.46 1.44
C ALA A 178 -22.24 8.38 2.53
N GLY A 179 -22.29 7.10 2.15
CA GLY A 179 -22.18 6.01 3.11
C GLY A 179 -20.87 6.01 3.90
N ASP A 180 -20.53 4.91 4.55
CA ASP A 180 -19.28 4.90 5.30
C ASP A 180 -18.10 4.99 4.30
N PHE A 181 -17.29 6.08 4.39
CA PHE A 181 -16.03 6.22 3.65
C PHE A 181 -14.95 6.96 4.43
N TRP A 182 -13.69 6.78 4.00
CA TRP A 182 -12.58 7.66 4.34
C TRP A 182 -11.92 8.21 3.06
N PRO A 183 -11.52 9.49 3.04
CA PRO A 183 -10.87 10.09 1.86
C PRO A 183 -9.51 9.49 1.48
N HIS A 184 -8.90 8.69 2.35
CA HIS A 184 -7.53 8.23 2.21
C HIS A 184 -7.37 6.72 2.35
N VAL A 185 -8.44 5.97 2.65
CA VAL A 185 -8.34 4.52 2.85
C VAL A 185 -9.71 3.89 2.71
N ALA A 186 -9.77 2.65 2.24
CA ALA A 186 -10.99 1.86 2.34
C ALA A 186 -11.32 1.55 3.81
N ILE A 187 -12.61 1.54 4.18
CA ILE A 187 -13.03 1.19 5.55
C ILE A 187 -12.91 -0.30 5.83
N LYS A 188 -13.09 -1.12 4.79
CA LYS A 188 -12.94 -2.56 4.82
C LYS A 188 -11.90 -2.95 3.78
N SER A 189 -11.51 -4.23 3.75
CA SER A 189 -10.82 -4.72 2.56
C SER A 189 -11.88 -4.76 1.45
N THR A 190 -11.92 -3.72 0.63
CA THR A 190 -12.78 -3.54 -0.56
C THR A 190 -12.01 -4.02 -1.80
N PRO A 191 -12.66 -4.47 -2.88
CA PRO A 191 -11.96 -4.67 -4.14
C PRO A 191 -11.32 -3.38 -4.66
N TYR A 192 -10.40 -3.50 -5.61
CA TYR A 192 -9.94 -2.35 -6.37
C TYR A 192 -11.09 -1.82 -7.22
N SER A 193 -11.24 -0.50 -7.22
CA SER A 193 -12.21 0.21 -8.05
C SER A 193 -11.88 0.09 -9.54
N PRO A 194 -12.84 0.32 -10.45
CA PRO A 194 -12.55 0.33 -11.89
C PRO A 194 -11.42 1.28 -12.31
N LEU A 195 -11.33 2.47 -11.71
CA LEU A 195 -10.23 3.40 -12.00
C LEU A 195 -8.88 2.86 -11.49
N GLU A 196 -8.84 2.25 -10.30
CA GLU A 196 -7.64 1.58 -9.80
C GLU A 196 -7.21 0.43 -10.72
N MET A 197 -8.16 -0.39 -11.18
CA MET A 197 -7.91 -1.49 -12.11
C MET A 197 -7.40 -0.99 -13.46
N TYR A 198 -7.95 0.11 -14.00
CA TYR A 198 -7.43 0.74 -15.23
C TYR A 198 -5.99 1.24 -15.04
N LEU A 199 -5.70 1.94 -13.94
CA LEU A 199 -4.36 2.45 -13.65
C LEU A 199 -3.35 1.32 -13.43
N ALA A 200 -3.77 0.19 -12.88
CA ALA A 200 -2.95 -1.02 -12.81
C ALA A 200 -2.69 -1.66 -14.18
N GLY A 201 -3.51 -1.33 -15.19
CA GLY A 201 -3.47 -1.96 -16.51
C GLY A 201 -4.24 -3.28 -16.53
N TRP A 202 -5.37 -3.36 -15.84
CA TRP A 202 -6.17 -4.58 -15.74
C TRP A 202 -7.61 -4.41 -16.22
N LEU A 203 -8.01 -3.19 -16.57
CA LEU A 203 -9.34 -2.88 -17.07
C LEU A 203 -9.23 -1.96 -18.29
N PRO A 204 -10.00 -2.19 -19.37
CA PRO A 204 -10.04 -1.27 -20.50
C PRO A 204 -10.72 0.05 -20.09
N PRO A 205 -10.41 1.16 -20.78
CA PRO A 205 -10.92 2.47 -20.39
C PRO A 205 -12.45 2.60 -20.48
N ASP A 206 -13.11 1.89 -21.40
CA ASP A 206 -14.56 1.93 -21.60
C ASP A 206 -15.37 1.25 -20.48
N GLU A 207 -14.71 0.46 -19.64
CA GLU A 207 -15.29 -0.11 -18.42
C GLU A 207 -15.08 0.77 -17.17
N VAL A 208 -14.39 1.92 -17.31
CA VAL A 208 -14.21 2.87 -16.21
C VAL A 208 -15.38 3.87 -16.21
N PRO A 209 -16.27 3.85 -15.20
CA PRO A 209 -17.34 4.83 -15.10
C PRO A 209 -16.78 6.22 -14.75
N ASP A 210 -17.53 7.26 -15.08
CA ASP A 210 -17.17 8.62 -14.67
C ASP A 210 -16.96 8.71 -13.15
N VAL A 211 -15.96 9.48 -12.75
CA VAL A 211 -15.69 9.76 -11.33
C VAL A 211 -16.31 11.08 -10.93
N TRP A 212 -17.10 11.06 -9.86
CA TRP A 212 -17.59 12.27 -9.21
C TRP A 212 -16.59 12.74 -8.17
N VAL A 213 -16.18 14.00 -8.28
CA VAL A 213 -15.20 14.61 -7.38
C VAL A 213 -15.87 15.77 -6.66
N ALA A 214 -15.89 15.71 -5.33
CA ALA A 214 -16.33 16.81 -4.51
C ALA A 214 -15.17 17.79 -4.33
N GLU A 215 -15.15 18.85 -5.14
CA GLU A 215 -14.08 19.84 -5.14
C GLU A 215 -14.02 20.59 -3.81
N ASP A 216 -12.81 20.81 -3.31
CA ASP A 216 -12.54 21.40 -2.00
C ASP A 216 -13.25 20.66 -0.84
N GLY A 217 -13.44 19.35 -1.01
CA GLY A 217 -14.13 18.50 -0.05
C GLY A 217 -13.52 18.56 1.36
N SER A 218 -14.35 18.78 2.38
CA SER A 218 -13.91 18.79 3.79
C SER A 218 -14.98 18.25 4.71
N TRP A 219 -14.56 17.66 5.84
CA TRP A 219 -15.47 17.37 6.95
C TRP A 219 -16.06 18.67 7.51
N LEU A 220 -17.27 18.60 8.09
CA LEU A 220 -17.98 19.79 8.61
C LEU A 220 -17.16 20.54 9.66
N ILE A 221 -16.50 19.77 10.53
CA ILE A 221 -15.63 20.30 11.58
C ILE A 221 -14.19 20.17 11.11
N GLN A 222 -13.58 21.31 10.74
CA GLN A 222 -12.16 21.35 10.40
C GLN A 222 -11.31 20.98 11.62
N GLY A 223 -10.34 20.09 11.42
CA GLY A 223 -9.49 19.60 12.50
C GLY A 223 -10.16 18.56 13.41
N ALA A 224 -11.37 18.09 13.09
CA ALA A 224 -12.05 17.05 13.85
C ALA A 224 -11.15 15.82 14.06
N THR A 225 -11.18 15.29 15.27
CA THR A 225 -10.67 13.97 15.63
C THR A 225 -11.39 12.87 14.84
N GLU A 226 -10.81 11.67 14.78
CA GLU A 226 -11.45 10.54 14.10
C GLU A 226 -12.83 10.20 14.72
N GLU A 227 -12.96 10.31 16.04
CA GLU A 227 -14.21 10.10 16.76
C GLU A 227 -15.28 11.14 16.38
N GLU A 228 -14.92 12.43 16.35
CA GLU A 228 -15.83 13.49 15.91
C GLU A 228 -16.27 13.30 14.45
N ARG A 229 -15.41 12.78 13.58
CA ARG A 229 -15.77 12.45 12.18
C ARG A 229 -16.66 11.21 12.07
N LYS A 230 -16.56 10.26 13.01
CA LYS A 230 -17.46 9.10 13.07
C LYS A 230 -18.88 9.51 13.47
N ASN A 231 -18.99 10.59 14.24
CA ASN A 231 -20.27 11.10 14.75
C ASN A 231 -20.94 12.13 13.83
N GLN A 232 -20.26 12.60 12.77
CA GLN A 232 -20.82 13.49 11.76
C GLN A 232 -21.63 12.71 10.72
N ARG A 233 -22.87 12.37 11.09
CA ARG A 233 -23.78 11.57 10.26
C ARG A 233 -25.14 12.25 10.06
N ASP A 234 -25.80 11.95 8.95
CA ASP A 234 -27.19 12.33 8.70
C ASP A 234 -28.17 11.36 9.40
N GLU A 235 -29.47 11.55 9.16
CA GLU A 235 -30.54 10.76 9.78
C GLU A 235 -30.48 9.27 9.40
N ASP A 236 -29.90 8.95 8.24
CA ASP A 236 -29.71 7.59 7.73
C ASP A 236 -28.37 6.98 8.17
N GLY A 237 -27.56 7.73 8.91
CA GLY A 237 -26.25 7.30 9.38
C GLY A 237 -25.13 7.48 8.35
N ASN A 238 -25.35 8.21 7.26
CA ASN A 238 -24.34 8.49 6.24
C ASN A 238 -23.41 9.63 6.69
N LYS A 239 -22.12 9.56 6.36
CA LYS A 239 -21.15 10.61 6.72
C LYS A 239 -21.44 11.90 5.97
N ILE A 240 -21.44 13.02 6.69
CA ILE A 240 -21.67 14.34 6.11
C ILE A 240 -20.34 15.07 5.86
N PHE A 241 -20.23 15.72 4.70
CA PHE A 241 -19.11 16.59 4.33
C PHE A 241 -19.59 17.81 3.52
N THR A 242 -18.71 18.77 3.31
CA THR A 242 -18.94 19.95 2.47
C THR A 242 -18.06 19.92 1.24
N ALA A 243 -18.52 20.51 0.15
CA ALA A 243 -17.74 20.74 -1.06
C ALA A 243 -18.24 21.97 -1.81
N SER A 244 -17.38 22.58 -2.65
CA SER A 244 -17.75 23.74 -3.46
C SER A 244 -18.71 23.36 -4.60
N LYS A 245 -18.49 22.19 -5.20
CA LYS A 245 -19.35 21.53 -6.19
C LYS A 245 -18.95 20.07 -6.38
N ILE A 246 -19.78 19.32 -7.11
CA ILE A 246 -19.39 18.02 -7.67
C ILE A 246 -18.98 18.23 -9.13
N SER A 247 -17.74 17.87 -9.50
CA SER A 247 -17.32 17.74 -10.90
C SER A 247 -17.33 16.28 -11.34
N THR A 248 -17.51 16.08 -12.64
CA THR A 248 -17.48 14.77 -13.28
C THR A 248 -16.20 14.67 -14.10
N TRP A 249 -15.45 13.59 -13.90
CA TRP A 249 -14.21 13.27 -14.60
C TRP A 249 -14.40 11.98 -15.37
N SER A 250 -14.39 12.07 -16.70
CA SER A 250 -14.42 10.89 -17.57
C SER A 250 -13.04 10.27 -17.71
N ILE A 251 -12.98 9.03 -18.16
CA ILE A 251 -11.71 8.36 -18.43
C ILE A 251 -10.90 9.06 -19.51
N GLU A 252 -11.54 9.65 -20.52
CA GLU A 252 -10.87 10.41 -21.58
C GLU A 252 -10.16 11.65 -21.03
N GLN A 253 -10.75 12.34 -20.05
CA GLN A 253 -10.10 13.49 -19.41
C GLN A 253 -8.89 13.07 -18.58
N ILE A 254 -8.96 11.89 -17.93
CA ILE A 254 -7.83 11.31 -17.21
C ILE A 254 -6.72 10.91 -18.19
N ILE A 255 -7.06 10.31 -19.32
CA ILE A 255 -6.13 9.94 -20.40
C ILE A 255 -5.49 11.20 -21.02
N GLU A 256 -6.25 12.25 -21.27
CA GLU A 256 -5.73 13.52 -21.79
C GLU A 256 -4.70 14.11 -20.82
N LYS A 257 -4.93 13.99 -19.51
CA LYS A 257 -4.05 14.50 -18.46
C LYS A 257 -2.78 13.67 -18.28
N LEU A 258 -2.88 12.35 -18.25
CA LEU A 258 -1.78 11.44 -17.87
C LEU A 258 -1.11 10.74 -19.05
N GLY A 259 -1.73 10.79 -20.23
CA GLY A 259 -1.49 9.85 -21.31
C GLY A 259 -2.26 8.53 -21.10
N PRO A 260 -2.43 7.73 -22.18
CA PRO A 260 -3.02 6.40 -22.05
C PRO A 260 -2.14 5.49 -21.19
N ARG A 261 -2.78 4.57 -20.46
CA ARG A 261 -2.06 3.55 -19.68
C ARG A 261 -1.27 2.65 -20.63
N SER A 262 0.05 2.57 -20.45
CA SER A 262 0.93 1.71 -21.26
C SER A 262 2.00 1.00 -20.40
N PRO A 263 2.15 -0.34 -20.49
CA PRO A 263 1.34 -1.27 -21.31
C PRO A 263 -0.14 -1.22 -20.95
N ASP A 264 -1.01 -1.51 -21.91
CA ASP A 264 -2.46 -1.42 -21.69
C ASP A 264 -2.99 -2.65 -20.93
N PHE A 265 -4.31 -2.82 -20.90
CA PHE A 265 -4.94 -3.91 -20.16
C PHE A 265 -4.66 -5.30 -20.74
N GLU A 266 -4.30 -5.40 -22.02
CA GLU A 266 -3.98 -6.68 -22.67
C GLU A 266 -2.57 -7.10 -22.28
N ASP A 267 -1.61 -6.18 -22.39
CA ASP A 267 -0.17 -6.45 -22.27
C ASP A 267 0.41 -6.27 -20.86
N SER A 268 -0.33 -5.64 -19.94
CA SER A 268 0.16 -5.43 -18.58
C SER A 268 0.37 -6.73 -17.81
N GLN A 269 1.40 -6.73 -16.96
CA GLN A 269 1.69 -7.79 -16.00
C GLN A 269 0.49 -8.05 -15.09
N LYS A 270 0.11 -9.32 -14.98
CA LYS A 270 -0.97 -9.80 -14.10
C LYS A 270 -0.47 -10.82 -13.07
N GLU A 271 0.75 -11.31 -13.24
CA GLU A 271 1.39 -12.30 -12.36
C GLU A 271 2.58 -11.64 -11.66
N PHE A 272 2.49 -11.50 -10.34
CA PHE A 272 3.51 -10.85 -9.51
C PHE A 272 4.10 -11.82 -8.51
N ARG A 273 5.37 -11.63 -8.14
CA ARG A 273 6.00 -12.37 -7.05
C ARG A 273 6.32 -11.44 -5.88
N ILE A 274 5.94 -11.86 -4.68
CA ILE A 274 6.12 -11.13 -3.43
C ILE A 274 6.98 -11.92 -2.46
N ALA A 275 7.91 -11.25 -1.79
CA ALA A 275 8.69 -11.81 -0.69
C ALA A 275 8.37 -11.08 0.62
N PHE A 276 8.35 -11.84 1.71
CA PHE A 276 8.06 -11.34 3.05
C PHE A 276 9.32 -11.41 3.92
N VAL A 277 9.59 -10.32 4.64
CA VAL A 277 10.74 -10.15 5.53
C VAL A 277 10.23 -9.70 6.89
N LEU A 278 10.35 -10.56 7.90
CA LEU A 278 10.09 -10.20 9.28
C LEU A 278 11.36 -9.59 9.89
N VAL A 279 11.30 -8.31 10.26
CA VAL A 279 12.43 -7.58 10.81
C VAL A 279 12.32 -7.53 12.33
N THR A 280 13.34 -8.05 13.01
CA THR A 280 13.43 -8.13 14.48
C THR A 280 14.65 -7.38 15.01
N ASP A 281 14.65 -7.07 16.31
CA ASP A 281 15.82 -6.54 17.02
C ASP A 281 16.50 -7.56 17.95
N GLY A 282 16.13 -8.83 17.84
CA GLY A 282 16.70 -9.93 18.62
C GLY A 282 16.33 -9.92 20.10
N ARG A 283 15.72 -8.84 20.62
CA ARG A 283 15.38 -8.71 22.05
C ARG A 283 14.17 -9.56 22.43
N VAL A 284 13.25 -9.74 21.48
CA VAL A 284 12.09 -10.60 21.62
C VAL A 284 12.27 -11.76 20.63
N PRO A 285 12.38 -13.01 21.11
CA PRO A 285 12.44 -14.18 20.25
C PRO A 285 11.18 -14.28 19.40
N VAL A 286 11.35 -14.57 18.11
CA VAL A 286 10.22 -14.90 17.22
C VAL A 286 9.72 -16.29 17.61
N ARG A 287 8.45 -16.41 17.99
CA ARG A 287 7.86 -17.67 18.46
C ARG A 287 7.32 -18.50 17.29
N ASP A 288 7.36 -19.83 17.42
CA ASP A 288 6.80 -20.76 16.42
C ASP A 288 5.30 -20.52 16.13
N THR A 289 4.56 -20.04 17.13
CA THR A 289 3.15 -19.65 16.95
C THR A 289 3.01 -18.42 16.06
N GLU A 290 3.91 -17.44 16.20
CA GLU A 290 3.91 -16.21 15.38
C GLU A 290 4.30 -16.54 13.94
N THR A 291 5.30 -17.41 13.75
CA THR A 291 5.70 -17.87 12.41
C THR A 291 4.59 -18.68 11.74
N SER A 292 3.87 -19.52 12.48
CA SER A 292 2.73 -20.29 11.96
C SER A 292 1.57 -19.38 11.52
N VAL A 293 1.24 -18.37 12.32
CA VAL A 293 0.20 -17.38 11.96
C VAL A 293 0.63 -16.54 10.75
N LEU A 294 1.89 -16.12 10.69
CA LEU A 294 2.42 -15.39 9.53
C LEU A 294 2.33 -16.21 8.25
N ASN A 295 2.73 -17.48 8.28
CA ASN A 295 2.58 -18.39 7.13
C ASN A 295 1.12 -18.45 6.66
N LEU A 296 0.17 -18.59 7.60
CA LEU A 296 -1.25 -18.60 7.27
C LEU A 296 -1.69 -17.28 6.61
N TYR A 297 -1.27 -16.12 7.11
CA TYR A 297 -1.62 -14.85 6.48
C TYR A 297 -1.06 -14.70 5.07
N ILE A 298 0.20 -15.11 4.86
CA ILE A 298 0.84 -15.07 3.54
C ILE A 298 0.10 -15.99 2.56
N GLU A 299 -0.19 -17.22 2.98
CA GLU A 299 -0.94 -18.19 2.16
C GLU A 299 -2.31 -17.62 1.76
N GLN A 300 -3.06 -17.09 2.72
CA GLN A 300 -4.41 -16.58 2.45
C GLN A 300 -4.39 -15.31 1.59
N PHE A 301 -3.37 -14.46 1.74
CA PHE A 301 -3.21 -13.25 0.92
C PHE A 301 -2.85 -13.55 -0.54
N THR A 302 -2.10 -14.63 -0.78
CA THR A 302 -1.63 -15.04 -2.12
C THR A 302 -2.47 -16.13 -2.78
N ARG A 303 -3.51 -16.58 -2.09
CA ARG A 303 -4.44 -17.60 -2.60
C ARG A 303 -5.22 -17.08 -3.82
N GLN A 304 -5.34 -17.93 -4.85
CA GLN A 304 -6.30 -17.74 -5.95
C GLN A 304 -7.64 -18.37 -5.58
N GLY A 305 -8.47 -17.60 -4.88
CA GLY A 305 -9.76 -18.04 -4.36
C GLY A 305 -10.06 -17.34 -3.03
N PRO A 306 -11.25 -17.57 -2.45
CA PRO A 306 -11.67 -16.82 -1.28
C PRO A 306 -10.77 -17.06 -0.06
N VAL A 307 -10.57 -16.00 0.73
CA VAL A 307 -10.04 -16.13 2.10
C VAL A 307 -10.92 -17.10 2.88
N SER A 308 -10.29 -17.98 3.65
CA SER A 308 -10.99 -19.01 4.43
C SER A 308 -12.02 -18.41 5.41
N ASP A 309 -13.29 -18.81 5.28
CA ASP A 309 -14.37 -18.44 6.21
C ASP A 309 -14.02 -18.68 7.68
N TRP A 310 -13.35 -19.80 7.96
CA TRP A 310 -12.88 -20.10 9.31
C TRP A 310 -11.95 -19.01 9.85
N LEU A 311 -11.04 -18.50 9.01
CA LEU A 311 -10.08 -17.49 9.41
C LEU A 311 -10.76 -16.13 9.57
N LEU A 312 -11.66 -15.76 8.66
CA LEU A 312 -12.46 -14.53 8.80
C LEU A 312 -13.21 -14.51 10.13
N LYS A 313 -13.80 -15.65 10.53
CA LYS A 313 -14.45 -15.80 11.84
C LYS A 313 -13.49 -15.65 13.02
N GLN A 314 -12.28 -16.21 12.94
CA GLN A 314 -11.27 -16.05 13.99
C GLN A 314 -10.81 -14.59 14.12
N LEU A 315 -10.63 -13.90 13.00
CA LEU A 315 -10.20 -12.50 12.95
C LEU A 315 -11.33 -11.51 13.25
N GLN A 316 -12.57 -12.00 13.45
CA GLN A 316 -13.77 -11.18 13.63
C GLN A 316 -13.94 -10.18 12.48
N TYR A 317 -13.59 -10.60 11.27
CA TYR A 317 -13.76 -9.81 10.06
C TYR A 317 -15.03 -10.25 9.36
N GLU A 318 -15.90 -9.29 9.05
CA GLU A 318 -17.12 -9.55 8.26
C GLU A 318 -16.77 -9.91 6.81
N GLN A 319 -15.75 -9.27 6.24
CA GLN A 319 -15.24 -9.55 4.90
C GLN A 319 -13.79 -9.05 4.76
N ARG A 320 -12.92 -9.88 4.17
CA ARG A 320 -11.63 -9.45 3.62
C ARG A 320 -11.41 -10.09 2.27
N HIS A 321 -10.93 -9.30 1.33
CA HIS A 321 -10.39 -9.77 0.07
C HIS A 321 -8.88 -10.01 0.25
N ASN A 322 -8.38 -11.09 -0.35
CA ASN A 322 -6.97 -11.22 -0.70
C ASN A 322 -6.67 -10.52 -2.04
N PHE A 323 -5.43 -10.62 -2.53
CA PHE A 323 -5.04 -9.92 -3.77
C PHE A 323 -5.84 -10.39 -5.00
N TRP A 324 -6.07 -11.69 -5.12
CA TRP A 324 -6.85 -12.25 -6.23
C TRP A 324 -8.31 -11.78 -6.19
N GLU A 325 -8.95 -11.85 -5.02
CA GLU A 325 -10.33 -11.39 -4.85
C GLU A 325 -10.45 -9.87 -5.07
N ALA A 326 -9.48 -9.08 -4.57
CA ALA A 326 -9.49 -7.64 -4.70
C ALA A 326 -9.35 -7.17 -6.16
N THR A 327 -8.69 -7.98 -6.99
CA THR A 327 -8.53 -7.74 -8.43
C THR A 327 -9.62 -8.43 -9.25
N GLN A 328 -10.66 -8.98 -8.60
CA GLN A 328 -11.73 -9.74 -9.25
C GLN A 328 -11.21 -10.91 -10.10
N GLY A 329 -10.08 -11.47 -9.69
CA GLY A 329 -9.39 -12.58 -10.32
C GLY A 329 -8.54 -12.25 -11.54
N VAL A 330 -8.39 -10.96 -11.89
CA VAL A 330 -7.59 -10.53 -13.06
C VAL A 330 -6.09 -10.65 -12.81
N ALA A 331 -5.63 -10.48 -11.57
CA ALA A 331 -4.21 -10.55 -11.23
C ALA A 331 -3.95 -11.48 -10.03
N THR A 332 -2.75 -12.04 -9.98
CA THR A 332 -2.32 -12.98 -8.95
C THR A 332 -0.99 -12.54 -8.33
N MET A 333 -0.83 -12.90 -7.06
CA MET A 333 0.38 -12.65 -6.30
C MET A 333 0.93 -14.00 -5.82
N HIS A 334 2.16 -14.32 -6.17
CA HIS A 334 2.84 -15.55 -5.79
C HIS A 334 3.81 -15.27 -4.65
N ALA A 335 3.63 -15.96 -3.52
CA ALA A 335 4.62 -16.02 -2.44
C ALA A 335 5.19 -17.44 -2.33
N GLY A 336 6.23 -17.58 -1.51
CA GLY A 336 6.83 -18.88 -1.23
C GLY A 336 7.95 -19.28 -2.20
N GLY A 337 8.48 -20.49 -1.98
CA GLY A 337 9.58 -21.04 -2.76
C GLY A 337 10.91 -20.34 -2.53
N LEU A 338 11.07 -19.59 -1.42
CA LEU A 338 12.29 -18.82 -1.15
C LEU A 338 13.56 -19.68 -1.23
N GLN A 339 13.51 -20.93 -0.78
CA GLN A 339 14.63 -21.88 -0.86
C GLN A 339 15.08 -22.14 -2.30
N SER A 340 14.16 -22.15 -3.27
CA SER A 340 14.51 -22.33 -4.69
C SER A 340 15.17 -21.12 -5.33
N PHE A 341 15.08 -19.94 -4.68
CA PHE A 341 15.68 -18.69 -5.14
C PHE A 341 16.95 -18.33 -4.35
N ARG A 342 17.46 -19.23 -3.50
CA ARG A 342 18.67 -18.97 -2.71
C ARG A 342 19.93 -19.10 -3.58
N ARG A 343 20.89 -18.20 -3.37
CA ARG A 343 22.19 -18.14 -4.06
C ARG A 343 23.27 -19.02 -3.43
#